data_AF-A0A7W9M3U4-F1
#
_entry.id   AF-A0A7W9M3U4-F1
#
_cell.length_a   1.000
_cell.length_b   1.000
_cell.length_c   1.000
_cell.angle_alpha   90.00
_cell.angle_beta   90.00
_cell.angle_gamma   90.00
#
_symmetry.space_group_name_H-M   'P 1'
#
loop_
_entity.id
_entity.type
_entity.pdbx_description
1 polymer ?
#
loop_
_entity_poly.entity_id
_entity_poly.type
_entity_poly.pdbx_seq_one_letter_code
_entity_poly.pdbx_strand_id
1 'polypeptide(L)'
;MDAGLLGPGTVTWQLHADPAMWVAGIASLYLQALHPRAVAAIVQNSNFRQDPLGRLRRTASFVGTVSYGSTEEVERAAARVRDLHRTLRAKDATGRTFRIDDPHLLLWVHCAEVHSFVTVLRRAGYRLTDTQVDRYYDEQRRSAAPPPSSACTRTKCPAAPAR
;
A
#
# COMPACT_ATOMS: atom_id res chain seq x y z
N MET A 1 -8.79 -13.77 19.05
CA MET A 1 -7.89 -12.65 18.71
C MET A 1 -8.17 -12.25 17.28
N ASP A 2 -8.36 -10.95 17.02
CA ASP A 2 -8.54 -10.43 15.66
C ASP A 2 -7.22 -10.60 14.90
N ALA A 3 -7.23 -11.41 13.84
CA ALA A 3 -6.07 -11.63 13.00
C ALA A 3 -5.78 -10.46 12.04
N GLY A 4 -6.63 -9.43 12.04
CA GLY A 4 -6.54 -8.28 11.16
C GLY A 4 -7.11 -8.53 9.78
N LEU A 5 -6.73 -7.65 8.85
CA LEU A 5 -7.18 -7.73 7.45
C LEU A 5 -6.61 -8.96 6.72
N LEU A 6 -5.40 -9.37 7.11
CA LEU A 6 -4.66 -10.47 6.55
C LEU A 6 -4.26 -11.38 7.70
N GLY A 7 -4.64 -12.66 7.64
CA GLY A 7 -4.36 -13.61 8.73
C GLY A 7 -3.28 -14.63 8.39
N PRO A 8 -2.86 -15.48 9.35
CA PRO A 8 -1.80 -16.47 9.17
C PRO A 8 -1.96 -17.45 8.00
N GLY A 9 -3.19 -17.68 7.52
CA GLY A 9 -3.48 -18.53 6.36
C GLY A 9 -3.34 -17.84 5.00
N THR A 10 -3.04 -16.54 4.97
CA THR A 10 -2.88 -15.77 3.73
C THR A 10 -1.47 -15.91 3.16
N VAL A 11 -1.33 -15.75 1.84
CA VAL A 11 0.00 -15.72 1.20
C VAL A 11 0.77 -14.52 1.69
N THR A 12 0.11 -13.37 1.84
CA THR A 12 0.70 -12.12 2.33
C THR A 12 1.38 -12.31 3.69
N TRP A 13 0.71 -12.94 4.65
CA TRP A 13 1.28 -13.16 6.00
C TRP A 13 2.56 -13.99 5.96
N GLN A 14 2.59 -15.03 5.13
CA GLN A 14 3.74 -15.92 5.01
C GLN A 14 4.88 -15.28 4.19
N LEU A 15 4.54 -14.59 3.11
CA LEU A 15 5.46 -13.93 2.18
C LEU A 15 6.16 -12.75 2.86
N HIS A 16 5.41 -11.91 3.58
CA HIS A 16 5.96 -10.73 4.23
C HIS A 16 6.86 -11.03 5.44
N ALA A 17 6.93 -12.29 5.89
CA ALA A 17 7.80 -12.70 7.00
C ALA A 17 9.23 -13.04 6.53
N ASP A 18 9.43 -13.18 5.22
CA ASP A 18 10.74 -13.55 4.67
C ASP A 18 11.75 -12.39 4.78
N PRO A 19 13.00 -12.63 5.21
CA PRO A 19 14.03 -11.59 5.31
C PRO A 19 14.32 -10.85 3.99
N ALA A 20 14.09 -11.49 2.84
CA ALA A 20 14.24 -10.87 1.51
C ALA A 20 13.27 -9.70 1.28
N MET A 21 12.24 -9.54 2.13
CA MET A 21 11.36 -8.37 2.13
C MET A 21 12.11 -7.05 2.29
N TRP A 22 13.29 -7.04 2.94
CA TRP A 22 14.13 -5.84 2.98
C TRP A 22 14.61 -5.43 1.59
N VAL A 23 15.08 -6.39 0.80
CA VAL A 23 15.50 -6.17 -0.59
C VAL A 23 14.29 -5.80 -1.45
N ALA A 24 13.15 -6.44 -1.21
CA ALA A 24 11.92 -6.17 -1.94
C ALA A 24 11.36 -4.77 -1.66
N GLY A 25 11.46 -4.29 -0.42
CA GLY A 25 11.16 -2.92 -0.03
C GLY A 25 12.02 -1.90 -0.78
N ILE A 26 13.34 -2.13 -0.86
CA ILE A 26 14.24 -1.26 -1.61
C ILE A 26 13.88 -1.26 -3.10
N ALA A 27 13.69 -2.43 -3.71
CA ALA A 27 13.30 -2.57 -5.10
C ALA A 27 11.98 -1.85 -5.41
N SER A 28 10.98 -1.99 -4.52
CA SER A 28 9.71 -1.27 -4.58
C SER A 28 9.91 0.24 -4.64
N LEU A 29 10.74 0.81 -3.77
CA LEU A 29 10.97 2.26 -3.76
C LEU A 29 11.62 2.77 -5.05
N TYR A 30 12.53 2.00 -5.65
CA TYR A 30 13.11 2.35 -6.95
C TYR A 30 12.09 2.26 -8.08
N LEU A 31 11.30 1.18 -8.13
CA LEU A 31 10.28 1.00 -9.15
C LEU A 31 9.21 2.10 -9.07
N GLN A 32 8.77 2.47 -7.87
CA GLN A 32 7.87 3.59 -7.66
C GLN A 32 8.42 4.90 -8.26
N ALA A 33 9.71 5.16 -8.07
CA ALA A 33 10.38 6.38 -8.53
C ALA A 33 10.54 6.47 -10.06
N LEU A 34 10.26 5.41 -10.82
CA LEU A 34 10.25 5.48 -12.28
C LEU A 34 9.08 6.28 -12.85
N HIS A 35 8.01 6.49 -12.07
CA HIS A 35 6.91 7.34 -12.51
C HIS A 35 7.21 8.82 -12.23
N PRO A 36 7.23 9.72 -13.24
CA PRO A 36 7.66 11.10 -13.08
C PRO A 36 6.94 11.88 -11.98
N ARG A 37 5.63 11.66 -11.83
CA ARG A 37 4.86 12.30 -10.75
C ARG A 37 5.11 11.66 -9.37
N ALA A 38 5.41 10.37 -9.31
CA ALA A 38 5.68 9.70 -8.05
C ALA A 38 7.02 10.20 -7.48
N VAL A 39 8.07 10.24 -8.30
CA VAL A 39 9.36 10.79 -7.88
C VAL A 39 9.25 12.28 -7.55
N ALA A 40 8.50 13.08 -8.31
CA ALA A 40 8.26 14.48 -7.99
C ALA A 40 7.58 14.65 -6.62
N ALA A 41 6.55 13.83 -6.32
CA ALA A 41 5.88 13.83 -5.03
C ALA A 41 6.83 13.46 -3.89
N ILE A 42 7.64 12.41 -4.05
CA ILE A 42 8.64 11.98 -3.07
C ILE A 42 9.67 13.08 -2.81
N VAL A 43 10.22 13.67 -3.88
CA VAL A 43 11.27 14.70 -3.77
C VAL A 43 10.78 15.96 -3.07
N GLN A 44 9.53 16.36 -3.33
CA GLN A 44 8.98 17.61 -2.80
C GLN A 44 8.34 17.46 -1.42
N ASN A 45 7.93 16.24 -1.01
CA ASN A 45 7.16 16.02 0.22
C ASN A 45 7.85 15.08 1.21
N SER A 46 9.13 14.74 1.01
CA SER A 46 9.85 13.88 1.96
C SER A 46 11.31 14.26 2.11
N ASN A 47 11.87 13.99 3.28
CA ASN A 47 13.29 14.20 3.56
C ASN A 47 14.19 13.03 3.07
N PHE A 48 13.82 12.36 1.96
CA PHE A 48 14.44 11.09 1.57
C PHE A 48 15.94 11.19 1.26
N ARG A 49 16.44 12.38 0.86
CA ARG A 49 17.88 12.56 0.57
C ARG A 49 18.73 12.53 1.83
N GLN A 50 18.19 13.03 2.95
CA GLN A 50 18.89 13.12 4.23
C GLN A 50 18.56 11.93 5.13
N ASP A 51 17.36 11.36 4.97
CA ASP A 51 16.85 10.22 5.74
C ASP A 51 16.21 9.13 4.82
N PRO A 52 17.01 8.47 3.96
CA PRO A 52 16.50 7.41 3.09
C PRO A 52 16.07 6.17 3.89
N LEU A 53 16.83 5.82 4.94
CA LEU A 53 16.53 4.66 5.79
C LEU A 53 15.29 4.89 6.66
N GLY A 54 15.10 6.08 7.21
CA GLY A 54 13.87 6.39 7.94
C GLY A 54 12.66 6.45 7.03
N ARG A 55 12.80 6.87 5.75
CA ARG A 55 11.71 6.73 4.77
C ARG A 55 11.34 5.26 4.55
N LEU A 56 12.33 4.40 4.31
CA LEU A 56 12.10 2.96 4.17
C LEU A 56 11.44 2.37 5.41
N ARG A 57 11.90 2.72 6.62
CA ARG A 57 11.31 2.25 7.88
C ARG A 57 9.86 2.69 8.06
N ARG A 58 9.49 3.92 7.67
CA ARG A 58 8.08 4.39 7.72
C ARG A 58 7.18 3.58 6.80
N THR A 59 7.63 3.30 5.58
CA THR A 59 6.91 2.40 4.65
C THR A 59 6.81 0.99 5.22
N ALA A 60 7.93 0.42 5.70
CA ALA A 60 7.96 -0.92 6.29
C ALA A 60 7.04 -1.04 7.51
N SER A 61 7.00 -0.01 8.37
CA SER A 61 6.08 0.03 9.52
C SER A 61 4.63 0.02 9.07
N PHE A 62 4.26 0.79 8.05
CA PHE A 62 2.90 0.79 7.52
C PHE A 62 2.53 -0.56 6.91
N VAL A 63 3.39 -1.13 6.07
CA VAL A 63 3.20 -2.47 5.47
C VAL A 63 3.08 -3.54 6.56
N GLY A 64 3.92 -3.46 7.60
CA GLY A 64 3.87 -4.35 8.76
C GLY A 64 2.54 -4.26 9.49
N THR A 65 2.03 -3.05 9.76
CA THR A 65 0.69 -2.87 10.36
C THR A 65 -0.41 -3.42 9.46
N VAL A 66 -0.37 -3.19 8.15
CA VAL A 66 -1.36 -3.74 7.20
C VAL A 66 -1.32 -5.27 7.18
N SER A 67 -0.13 -5.86 7.33
CA SER A 67 0.07 -7.31 7.21
C SER A 67 -0.24 -8.06 8.51
N TYR A 68 0.06 -7.46 9.65
CA TYR A 68 0.09 -8.16 10.95
C TYR A 68 -0.71 -7.50 12.07
N GLY A 69 -1.15 -6.25 11.87
CA GLY A 69 -1.95 -5.52 12.85
C GLY A 69 -3.40 -6.00 12.89
N SER A 70 -4.06 -5.75 14.01
CA SER A 70 -5.51 -5.89 14.14
C SER A 70 -6.25 -5.00 13.15
N THR A 71 -7.53 -5.29 12.90
CA THR A 71 -8.36 -4.51 11.97
C THR A 71 -8.40 -3.03 12.38
N GLU A 72 -8.51 -2.77 13.68
CA GLU A 72 -8.51 -1.40 14.22
C GLU A 72 -7.17 -0.67 13.99
N GLU A 73 -6.04 -1.36 14.13
CA GLU A 73 -4.71 -0.77 13.86
C GLU A 73 -4.54 -0.46 12.37
N VAL A 74 -4.97 -1.38 11.50
CA VAL A 74 -4.95 -1.20 10.04
C VAL A 74 -5.81 0.00 9.64
N GLU A 75 -7.03 0.10 10.15
CA GLU A 75 -7.95 1.20 9.85
C GLU A 75 -7.39 2.56 10.30
N ARG A 76 -6.86 2.63 11.53
CA ARG A 76 -6.24 3.85 12.07
C ARG A 76 -5.00 4.26 11.28
N ALA A 77 -4.13 3.32 10.92
CA ALA A 77 -2.95 3.60 10.12
C ALA A 77 -3.33 4.10 8.72
N ALA A 78 -4.29 3.43 8.06
CA ALA A 78 -4.77 3.80 6.74
C ALA A 78 -5.47 5.17 6.75
N ALA A 79 -6.26 5.49 7.77
CA ALA A 79 -6.88 6.80 7.95
C ALA A 79 -5.82 7.91 8.07
N ARG A 80 -4.82 7.71 8.92
CA ARG A 80 -3.71 8.66 9.10
C ARG A 80 -2.95 8.94 7.79
N VAL A 81 -2.61 7.88 7.04
CA VAL A 81 -1.91 8.02 5.75
C VAL A 81 -2.77 8.74 4.73
N ARG A 82 -4.06 8.41 4.63
CA ARG A 82 -4.99 9.11 3.73
C ARG A 82 -5.12 10.59 4.10
N ASP A 83 -5.27 10.90 5.39
CA ASP A 83 -5.41 12.27 5.87
C ASP A 83 -4.19 13.11 5.53
N LEU A 84 -2.98 12.56 5.73
CA LEU A 84 -1.74 13.18 5.31
C LEU A 84 -1.68 13.35 3.79
N HIS A 85 -1.96 12.31 3.00
CA HIS A 85 -1.89 12.40 1.54
C HIS A 85 -2.88 13.42 0.96
N ARG A 86 -4.05 13.63 1.59
CA ARG A 86 -5.02 14.66 1.16
C ARG A 86 -4.48 16.08 1.26
N THR A 87 -3.55 16.37 2.17
CA THR A 87 -2.98 17.72 2.36
C THR A 87 -1.81 18.00 1.44
N LEU A 88 -1.13 16.96 0.95
CA LEU A 88 0.11 17.08 0.20
C LEU A 88 -0.13 17.32 -1.31
N ARG A 89 0.77 18.12 -1.90
CA ARG A 89 0.76 18.49 -3.32
C ARG A 89 2.18 18.41 -3.86
N ALA A 90 2.32 18.28 -5.17
CA ALA A 90 3.61 18.40 -5.84
C ALA A 90 3.43 19.05 -7.21
N LYS A 91 4.53 19.54 -7.78
CA LYS A 91 4.57 20.06 -9.16
C LYS A 91 5.19 19.03 -10.09
N ASP A 92 4.58 18.80 -11.25
CA ASP A 92 5.18 17.97 -12.30
C ASP A 92 6.26 18.75 -13.08
N ALA A 93 6.92 18.09 -14.04
CA ALA A 93 7.99 18.69 -14.85
C ALA A 93 7.53 19.92 -15.66
N THR A 94 6.22 20.08 -15.90
CA THR A 94 5.65 21.26 -16.57
C THR A 94 5.28 22.37 -15.59
N GLY A 95 5.54 22.19 -14.30
CA GLY A 95 5.20 23.13 -13.23
C GLY A 95 3.76 23.05 -12.74
N ARG A 96 2.96 22.11 -13.26
CA ARG A 96 1.55 21.97 -12.87
C ARG A 96 1.44 21.28 -11.51
N THR A 97 0.70 21.90 -10.59
CA THR A 97 0.38 21.32 -9.30
C THR A 97 -0.60 20.15 -9.45
N PHE A 98 -0.30 19.03 -8.81
CA PHE A 98 -1.20 17.88 -8.69
C PHE A 98 -1.28 17.41 -7.25
N ARG A 99 -2.34 16.64 -6.94
CA ARG A 99 -2.52 16.02 -5.63
C ARG A 99 -1.80 14.68 -5.58
N ILE A 100 -1.12 14.38 -4.48
CA ILE A 100 -0.39 13.10 -4.37
C ILE A 100 -1.33 11.92 -4.12
N ASP A 101 -2.57 12.19 -3.68
CA ASP A 101 -3.63 11.20 -3.50
C ASP A 101 -4.46 10.97 -4.77
N ASP A 102 -3.93 11.35 -5.94
CA ASP A 102 -4.49 10.96 -7.23
C ASP A 102 -4.62 9.42 -7.30
N PRO A 103 -5.82 8.87 -7.56
CA PRO A 103 -6.05 7.43 -7.56
C PRO A 103 -5.14 6.64 -8.51
N HIS A 104 -4.78 7.20 -9.67
CA HIS A 104 -3.85 6.55 -10.59
C HIS A 104 -2.43 6.52 -10.04
N LEU A 105 -2.02 7.57 -9.33
CA LEU A 105 -0.71 7.61 -8.69
C LEU A 105 -0.63 6.62 -7.52
N LEU A 106 -1.68 6.55 -6.69
CA LEU A 106 -1.77 5.57 -5.61
C LEU A 106 -1.78 4.13 -6.13
N LEU A 107 -2.52 3.87 -7.22
CA LEU A 107 -2.51 2.58 -7.89
C LEU A 107 -1.13 2.21 -8.41
N TRP A 108 -0.42 3.14 -9.07
CA TRP A 108 0.96 2.91 -9.52
C TRP A 108 1.87 2.50 -8.35
N VAL A 109 1.81 3.25 -7.25
CA VAL A 109 2.65 3.00 -6.06
C VAL A 109 2.36 1.61 -5.49
N HIS A 110 1.08 1.27 -5.34
CA HIS A 110 0.67 -0.03 -4.83
C HIS A 110 1.08 -1.18 -5.76
N CYS A 111 0.83 -1.06 -7.07
CA CYS A 111 1.23 -2.07 -8.05
C CYS A 111 2.76 -2.28 -8.08
N ALA A 112 3.53 -1.20 -8.06
CA ALA A 112 5.00 -1.27 -8.00
C ALA A 112 5.48 -1.99 -6.74
N GLU A 113 4.83 -1.76 -5.60
CA GLU A 113 5.13 -2.40 -4.33
C GLU A 113 4.87 -3.91 -4.37
N VAL A 114 3.64 -4.31 -4.63
CA VAL A 114 3.24 -5.73 -4.59
C VAL A 114 3.92 -6.54 -5.70
N HIS A 115 4.18 -5.92 -6.86
CA HIS A 115 4.98 -6.55 -7.92
C HIS A 115 6.41 -6.81 -7.47
N SER A 116 7.04 -5.82 -6.81
CA SER A 116 8.43 -5.96 -6.34
C SER A 116 8.56 -7.04 -5.27
N PHE A 117 7.57 -7.16 -4.37
CA PHE A 117 7.56 -8.18 -3.31
C PHE A 117 7.57 -9.60 -3.90
N VAL A 118 6.63 -9.92 -4.78
CA VAL A 118 6.59 -11.22 -5.47
C VAL A 118 7.86 -11.47 -6.29
N THR A 119 8.29 -10.45 -7.04
CA THR A 119 9.41 -10.53 -7.98
C THR A 119 10.73 -10.82 -7.29
N VAL A 120 10.99 -10.14 -6.17
CA VAL A 120 12.23 -10.32 -5.40
C VAL A 120 12.21 -11.63 -4.64
N LEU A 121 11.11 -11.98 -3.98
CA LEU A 121 11.06 -13.23 -3.22
C LEU A 121 11.18 -14.47 -4.10
N ARG A 122 10.52 -14.48 -5.28
CA ARG A 122 10.73 -15.56 -6.27
C ARG A 122 12.20 -15.68 -6.69
N ARG A 123 12.88 -14.56 -6.92
CA ARG A 123 14.31 -14.53 -7.27
C ARG A 123 15.22 -14.93 -6.11
N ALA A 124 14.81 -14.68 -4.87
CA ALA A 124 15.52 -15.10 -3.67
C ALA A 124 15.32 -16.60 -3.34
N GLY A 125 14.52 -17.33 -4.13
CA GLY A 125 14.28 -18.76 -3.95
C GLY A 125 13.03 -19.10 -3.11
N TYR A 126 12.25 -18.09 -2.70
CA TYR A 126 10.97 -18.32 -2.05
C TYR A 126 9.99 -18.93 -3.05
N ARG A 127 9.51 -20.15 -2.74
CA ARG A 127 8.69 -20.94 -3.67
C ARG A 127 7.24 -20.45 -3.65
N LEU A 128 6.82 -19.79 -4.72
CA LEU A 128 5.44 -19.36 -4.96
C LEU A 128 4.92 -19.95 -6.26
N THR A 129 3.84 -20.73 -6.19
CA THR A 129 3.08 -21.13 -7.39
C THR A 129 2.37 -19.92 -7.99
N ASP A 130 1.98 -20.00 -9.26
CA ASP A 130 1.24 -18.90 -9.91
C ASP A 130 -0.11 -18.65 -9.22
N THR A 131 -0.80 -19.72 -8.78
CA THR A 131 -2.03 -19.59 -7.98
C THR A 131 -1.82 -18.87 -6.65
N GLN A 132 -0.66 -19.06 -6.00
CA GLN A 132 -0.34 -18.31 -4.78
C GLN A 132 -0.04 -16.84 -5.08
N VAL A 133 0.55 -16.53 -6.24
CA VAL A 133 0.75 -15.15 -6.68
C VAL A 133 -0.57 -14.46 -7.01
N ASP A 134 -1.49 -15.13 -7.69
CA ASP A 134 -2.83 -14.59 -7.95
C ASP A 134 -3.56 -14.32 -6.64
N ARG A 135 -3.52 -15.28 -5.70
CA ARG A 135 -4.09 -15.10 -4.36
C ARG A 135 -3.45 -13.94 -3.61
N TYR A 136 -2.13 -13.78 -3.70
CA TYR A 136 -1.43 -12.64 -3.11
C TYR A 136 -1.95 -11.32 -3.68
N TYR A 137 -2.09 -11.20 -5.00
CA TYR A 137 -2.64 -9.98 -5.60
C TYR A 137 -4.10 -9.73 -5.21
N ASP A 138 -4.92 -10.77 -5.07
CA ASP A 138 -6.30 -10.64 -4.55
C ASP A 138 -6.34 -10.18 -3.09
N GLU A 139 -5.43 -10.69 -2.26
CA GLU A 139 -5.25 -10.22 -0.88
C GLU A 139 -4.86 -8.73 -0.86
N GLN A 140 -3.92 -8.31 -1.69
CA GLN A 140 -3.46 -6.93 -1.77
C GLN A 140 -4.53 -5.96 -2.29
N ARG A 141 -5.41 -6.39 -3.21
CA ARG A 141 -6.59 -5.61 -3.63
C ARG A 141 -7.49 -5.24 -2.46
N ARG A 142 -7.68 -6.15 -1.49
CA ARG A 142 -8.48 -5.88 -0.27
C ARG A 142 -7.79 -4.85 0.62
N SER A 143 -6.46 -4.92 0.74
CA SER A 143 -5.65 -3.94 1.48
C SER A 143 -5.64 -2.54 0.85
N ALA A 144 -5.79 -2.45 -0.47
CA ALA A 144 -5.89 -1.19 -1.19
C ALA A 144 -7.30 -0.58 -1.20
N ALA A 145 -8.33 -1.37 -0.87
CA ALA A 145 -9.70 -0.88 -0.86
C ALA A 145 -9.92 0.16 0.24
N PRO A 146 -10.73 1.21 0.00
CA PRO A 146 -11.18 2.08 1.08
C PRO A 146 -11.93 1.24 2.13
N PRO A 147 -11.77 1.53 3.44
CA PRO A 147 -12.53 0.82 4.46
C PRO A 147 -14.03 0.96 4.16
N PRO A 148 -14.84 -0.07 4.47
CA PRO A 148 -16.28 0.05 4.33
C PRO A 148 -16.73 1.28 5.11
N SER A 149 -17.56 2.14 4.51
CA SER A 149 -18.05 3.31 5.21
C SER A 149 -18.83 2.83 6.44
N SER A 150 -18.32 3.14 7.64
CA SER A 150 -19.03 2.89 8.91
C SER A 150 -20.33 3.70 9.03
N ALA A 151 -20.69 4.47 8.01
CA ALA A 151 -21.94 5.22 7.91
C ALA A 151 -23.15 4.40 7.45
N CYS A 152 -22.99 3.15 7.00
CA CYS A 152 -24.12 2.31 6.62
C CYS A 152 -24.43 1.25 7.69
N THR A 153 -24.91 1.70 8.85
CA THR A 153 -25.70 0.81 9.70
C THR A 153 -27.01 0.51 8.97
N ARG A 154 -27.42 -0.76 8.98
CA ARG A 154 -28.50 -1.38 8.21
C ARG A 154 -29.90 -0.74 8.40
N THR A 155 -30.00 0.37 9.13
CA THR A 155 -31.24 1.03 9.55
C THR A 155 -31.51 2.37 8.82
N LYS A 156 -30.57 2.88 8.01
CA LYS A 156 -30.74 4.17 7.30
C LYS A 156 -30.34 4.12 5.83
N CYS A 157 -30.74 3.08 5.10
CA CYS A 157 -30.72 3.14 3.64
C CYS A 157 -32.12 3.57 3.17
N PRO A 158 -32.32 4.74 2.54
CA PRO A 158 -33.58 5.03 1.87
C PRO A 158 -33.77 3.99 0.76
N ALA A 159 -34.92 3.31 0.77
CA ALA A 159 -35.27 2.33 -0.25
C ALA A 159 -35.12 2.96 -1.64
N ALA A 160 -34.32 2.32 -2.51
CA ALA A 160 -34.23 2.71 -3.90
C ALA A 160 -35.63 2.58 -4.54
N PRO A 161 -36.05 3.51 -5.42
CA PRO A 161 -37.36 3.43 -6.06
C PRO A 161 -37.42 2.21 -6.97
N ALA A 162 -38.50 1.44 -6.82
CA ALA A 162 -38.79 0.27 -7.62
C ALA A 162 -38.93 0.63 -9.11
N ARG A 163 -38.35 -0.22 -9.98
CA ARG A 163 -38.78 -0.37 -11.37
C ARG A 163 -39.63 -1.62 -11.48
#